data_AF-A0A0A1U194-F1
#
_entry.id   AF-A0A0A1U194-F1
#
_cell.length_a   1.000
_cell.length_b   1.000
_cell.length_c   1.000
_cell.angle_alpha   90.00
_cell.angle_beta   90.00
_cell.angle_gamma   90.00
#
_symmetry.space_group_name_H-M   'P 1'
#
loop_
_entity.id
_entity.type
_entity.pdbx_description
1 polymer ?
#
loop_
_entity_poly.entity_id
_entity_poly.type
_entity_poly.pdbx_seq_one_letter_code
_entity_poly.pdbx_strand_id
1 'polypeptide(L)'
;MLSKMPARGNDIDIDDLLSNPQLPTEQEVQNQVLLEFLRKEEEEKKKREEEEQAKMKRMLEDQEQLEIERKGQLEAQRIMQSREKSIVMQSTVHSSHFSSKSHAFFPIPDVLYFDRRTLKSKEHLFNLIDTTNFDYLTTDPWSSVIEPCEDWSYIPLTTKMLDLELLQDGFNVEINHKSVTYHRECRNAIIPLLNTEQEFPFYRQYFYQKKSVRHFLDKENAILLSVDESKKYKKAILRSERECTRLVIPPDVDPIKYHTIFPKGAKVVKYSNTPLIDDELVRIEENNVVKRFKVGVVDVKPDQTEDEIFSNESVSKGFYEMMYLLGENFPLKGFTGYNGGLDVKFNETGEFSFYTKYINNEIMFHVAPMLPSSENDPQKLERKRHIGNDIVVVVFLDEGVKEFDPRIFTSHFNHVFIMVQPISKEEALSFLRVCVVTKPNMNPFPPFLESAVFKMDFDFRDFLLQKIINAERTAMKNPPFKTNAENTRKQQIVCLAAEL
;
A
#
# COMPACT_ATOMS: atom_id res chain seq x y z
N MET A 1 62.72 48.61 40.71
CA MET A 1 62.58 49.96 40.15
C MET A 1 61.25 50.53 40.64
N LEU A 2 61.29 51.71 41.29
CA LEU A 2 60.34 52.85 41.27
C LEU A 2 58.82 52.53 41.13
N SER A 3 57.87 53.06 41.92
CA SER A 3 57.81 54.40 42.50
C SER A 3 56.67 54.59 43.52
N LYS A 4 56.97 55.41 44.54
CA LYS A 4 56.18 56.53 45.12
C LYS A 4 54.77 56.29 45.71
N MET A 5 54.70 56.52 47.03
CA MET A 5 53.52 56.87 47.84
C MET A 5 52.89 58.21 47.38
N PRO A 6 51.69 58.56 47.91
CA PRO A 6 51.67 59.69 48.83
C PRO A 6 50.81 59.47 50.09
N ALA A 7 51.22 60.19 51.14
CA ALA A 7 50.64 60.24 52.47
C ALA A 7 49.49 61.25 52.58
N ARG A 8 48.60 61.02 53.55
CA ARG A 8 47.82 61.94 54.42
C ARG A 8 46.73 61.05 55.06
N GLY A 9 46.80 60.70 56.34
CA GLY A 9 46.73 61.63 57.46
C GLY A 9 45.26 61.77 57.84
N ASN A 10 44.77 60.83 58.64
CA ASN A 10 43.64 61.02 59.55
C ASN A 10 44.04 60.34 60.85
N ASP A 11 44.36 61.16 61.84
CA ASP A 11 44.51 60.75 63.22
C ASP A 11 43.21 60.05 63.63
N ILE A 12 43.30 58.76 63.96
CA ILE A 12 42.22 58.05 64.63
C ILE A 12 42.39 58.37 66.10
N ASP A 13 41.48 59.22 66.58
CA ASP A 13 41.31 59.56 67.98
C ASP A 13 41.07 58.26 68.78
N ILE A 14 41.98 57.95 69.70
CA ILE A 14 41.95 56.71 70.49
C ILE A 14 40.73 56.68 71.43
N ASP A 15 40.08 57.82 71.66
CA ASP A 15 38.87 57.93 72.47
C ASP A 15 37.56 57.60 71.71
N ASP A 16 37.59 57.48 70.37
CA ASP A 16 36.40 57.13 69.56
C ASP A 16 36.17 55.61 69.43
N LEU A 17 37.07 54.79 70.01
CA LEU A 17 36.96 53.32 70.04
C LEU A 17 36.22 52.78 71.28
N LEU A 18 35.71 53.66 72.16
CA LEU A 18 35.14 53.25 73.46
C LEU A 18 33.67 53.62 73.69
N SER A 19 32.90 53.94 72.64
CA SER A 19 31.46 54.22 72.80
C SER A 19 30.56 53.59 71.74
N ASN A 20 30.60 52.27 71.58
CA ASN A 20 29.38 51.45 71.47
C ASN A 20 29.71 49.95 71.63
N PRO A 21 29.47 49.33 72.79
CA PRO A 21 29.76 47.93 73.02
C PRO A 21 28.51 47.10 72.72
N GLN A 22 28.61 46.21 71.74
CA GLN A 22 28.08 44.84 71.86
C GLN A 22 28.68 44.02 70.71
N LEU A 23 29.93 43.60 70.92
CA LEU A 23 30.39 42.37 70.27
C LEU A 23 29.41 41.27 70.70
N PRO A 24 28.79 40.54 69.76
CA PRO A 24 27.85 39.50 70.12
C PRO A 24 28.57 38.55 71.06
N THR A 25 27.95 38.31 72.21
CA THR A 25 28.45 37.36 73.20
C THR A 25 28.65 36.00 72.53
N GLU A 26 29.56 35.18 73.05
CA GLU A 26 29.83 33.84 72.50
C GLU A 26 28.52 33.02 72.33
N GLN A 27 27.55 33.26 73.21
CA GLN A 27 26.20 32.72 73.14
C GLN A 27 25.35 33.26 71.98
N GLU A 28 25.47 34.54 71.61
CA GLU A 28 24.76 35.12 70.47
C GLU A 28 25.32 34.64 69.13
N VAL A 29 26.64 34.48 69.02
CA VAL A 29 27.28 33.87 67.84
C VAL A 29 26.92 32.39 67.72
N GLN A 30 26.95 31.63 68.82
CA GLN A 30 26.52 30.23 68.84
C GLN A 30 25.04 30.09 68.46
N ASN A 31 24.17 30.98 68.94
CA ASN A 31 22.75 30.98 68.58
C ASN A 31 22.53 31.32 67.10
N GLN A 32 23.28 32.28 66.52
CA GLN A 32 23.19 32.58 65.09
C GLN A 32 23.63 31.39 64.22
N VAL A 33 24.74 30.75 64.57
CA VAL A 33 25.22 29.56 63.85
C VAL A 33 24.21 28.40 63.97
N LEU A 34 23.61 28.22 65.15
CA LEU A 34 22.57 27.21 65.37
C LEU A 34 21.30 27.51 64.56
N LEU A 35 20.86 28.76 64.50
CA LEU A 35 19.71 29.19 63.68
C LEU A 35 19.96 28.98 62.18
N GLU A 36 21.17 29.27 61.71
CA GLU A 36 21.53 29.06 60.30
C GLU A 36 21.68 27.57 59.96
N PHE A 37 22.16 26.75 60.89
CA PHE A 37 22.18 25.30 60.77
C PHE A 37 20.76 24.71 60.71
N LEU A 38 19.89 25.11 61.64
CA LEU A 38 18.49 24.67 61.68
C LEU A 38 17.73 25.08 60.40
N ARG A 39 17.99 26.28 59.88
CA ARG A 39 17.38 26.75 58.64
C ARG A 39 17.84 25.96 57.42
N LYS A 40 19.12 25.58 57.36
CA LYS A 40 19.65 24.68 56.31
C LYS A 40 19.08 23.27 56.42
N GLU A 41 18.94 22.72 57.63
CA GLU A 41 18.27 21.44 57.83
C GLU A 41 16.80 21.49 57.39
N GLU A 42 16.10 22.58 57.66
CA GLU A 42 14.70 22.75 57.28
C GLU A 42 14.53 22.90 55.76
N GLU A 43 15.44 23.62 55.09
CA GLU A 43 15.49 23.72 53.62
C GLU A 43 15.84 22.38 52.96
N GLU A 44 16.80 21.62 53.51
CA GLU A 44 17.12 20.28 53.01
C GLU A 44 15.97 19.29 53.22
N LYS A 45 15.30 19.36 54.37
CA LYS A 45 14.14 18.52 54.67
C LYS A 45 13.00 18.81 53.69
N LYS A 46 12.72 20.09 53.42
CA LYS A 46 11.69 20.49 52.46
C LYS A 46 12.03 20.03 51.03
N LYS A 47 13.30 20.11 50.64
CA LYS A 47 13.76 19.62 49.34
C LYS A 47 13.62 18.10 49.19
N ARG A 48 13.90 17.34 50.26
CA ARG A 48 13.67 15.88 50.29
C ARG A 48 12.17 15.53 50.21
N GLU A 49 11.32 16.28 50.90
CA GLU A 49 9.87 16.10 50.83
C GLU A 49 9.31 16.40 49.42
N GLU A 50 9.80 17.45 48.75
CA GLU A 50 9.43 17.78 47.37
C GLU A 50 9.90 16.71 46.37
N GLU A 51 11.12 16.17 46.54
CA GLU A 51 11.64 15.08 45.72
C GLU A 51 10.85 13.77 45.93
N GLU A 52 10.47 13.45 47.16
CA GLU A 52 9.61 12.28 47.45
C GLU A 52 8.20 12.45 46.88
N GLN A 53 7.61 13.64 46.96
CA GLN A 53 6.31 13.93 46.34
C GLN A 53 6.36 13.82 44.81
N ALA A 54 7.41 14.34 44.17
CA ALA A 54 7.59 14.22 42.73
C ALA A 54 7.79 12.76 42.29
N LYS A 55 8.51 11.97 43.09
CA LYS A 55 8.72 10.54 42.84
C LYS A 55 7.43 9.73 43.01
N MET A 56 6.62 10.04 44.03
CA MET A 56 5.31 9.43 44.24
C MET A 56 4.35 9.75 43.09
N LYS A 57 4.35 11.00 42.60
CA LYS A 57 3.51 11.43 41.48
C LYS A 57 3.84 10.68 40.19
N ARG A 58 5.13 10.55 39.84
CA ARG A 58 5.57 9.76 38.68
C ARG A 58 5.17 8.29 38.79
N MET A 59 5.30 7.71 39.98
CA MET A 59 4.93 6.32 40.23
C MET A 59 3.43 6.07 40.06
N LEU A 60 2.59 7.05 40.42
CA LEU A 60 1.14 7.01 40.21
C LEU A 60 0.77 7.16 38.74
N GLU A 61 1.42 8.07 38.01
CA GLU A 61 1.24 8.26 36.56
C GLU A 61 1.65 6.98 35.79
N ASP A 62 2.78 6.38 36.14
CA ASP A 62 3.25 5.11 35.55
C ASP A 62 2.29 3.95 35.87
N GLN A 63 1.73 3.90 37.10
CA GLN A 63 0.72 2.90 37.47
C GLN A 63 -0.57 3.07 36.68
N GLU A 64 -1.04 4.31 36.47
CA GLU A 64 -2.24 4.59 35.69
C GLU A 64 -2.05 4.21 34.23
N GLN A 65 -0.88 4.51 33.66
CA GLN A 65 -0.52 4.15 32.28
C GLN A 65 -0.43 2.63 32.08
N LEU A 66 0.19 1.91 33.02
CA LEU A 66 0.20 0.44 33.04
C LEU A 66 -1.21 -0.16 33.18
N GLU A 67 -2.10 0.48 33.94
CA GLU A 67 -3.48 0.00 34.08
C GLU A 67 -4.30 0.22 32.79
N ILE A 68 -4.07 1.33 32.08
CA ILE A 68 -4.65 1.61 30.76
C ILE A 68 -4.17 0.59 29.73
N GLU A 69 -2.86 0.33 29.67
CA GLU A 69 -2.29 -0.69 28.78
C GLU A 69 -2.83 -2.09 29.08
N ARG A 70 -2.92 -2.45 30.37
CA ARG A 70 -3.48 -3.73 30.80
C ARG A 70 -4.96 -3.87 30.44
N LYS A 71 -5.76 -2.80 30.58
CA LYS A 71 -7.17 -2.78 30.13
C LYS A 71 -7.26 -2.91 28.62
N GLY A 72 -6.41 -2.23 27.87
CA GLY A 72 -6.31 -2.35 26.40
C GLY A 72 -5.93 -3.77 25.95
N GLN A 73 -4.98 -4.42 26.62
CA GLN A 73 -4.60 -5.81 26.32
C GLN A 73 -5.70 -6.81 26.67
N LEU A 74 -6.42 -6.62 27.79
CA LEU A 74 -7.57 -7.45 28.17
C LEU A 74 -8.75 -7.28 27.21
N GLU A 75 -8.97 -6.08 26.69
CA GLU A 75 -10.00 -5.80 25.69
C GLU A 75 -9.62 -6.38 24.32
N ALA A 76 -8.35 -6.25 23.90
CA ALA A 76 -7.82 -6.91 22.72
C ALA A 76 -7.92 -8.45 22.82
N GLN A 77 -7.59 -9.04 23.98
CA GLN A 77 -7.78 -10.48 24.22
C GLN A 77 -9.25 -10.88 24.23
N ARG A 78 -10.17 -10.07 24.78
CA ARG A 78 -11.62 -10.33 24.68
C ARG A 78 -12.12 -10.26 23.24
N ILE A 79 -11.63 -9.32 22.43
CA ILE A 79 -11.95 -9.19 21.00
C ILE A 79 -11.39 -10.37 20.19
N MET A 80 -10.16 -10.82 20.50
CA MET A 80 -9.58 -12.00 19.87
C MET A 80 -10.30 -13.28 20.29
N GLN A 81 -10.63 -13.47 21.57
CA GLN A 81 -11.38 -14.64 22.04
C GLN A 81 -12.84 -14.64 21.57
N SER A 82 -13.47 -13.47 21.35
CA SER A 82 -14.80 -13.39 20.73
C SER A 82 -14.72 -13.67 19.22
N ARG A 83 -13.65 -13.27 18.54
CA ARG A 83 -13.34 -13.66 17.15
C ARG A 83 -13.06 -15.16 17.04
N GLU A 84 -12.25 -15.75 17.92
CA GLU A 84 -11.95 -17.20 17.92
C GLU A 84 -13.18 -18.04 18.24
N LYS A 85 -14.02 -17.64 19.21
CA LYS A 85 -15.31 -18.30 19.47
C LYS A 85 -16.29 -18.15 18.31
N SER A 86 -16.22 -17.06 17.54
CA SER A 86 -17.01 -16.87 16.31
C SER A 86 -16.48 -17.72 15.14
N ILE A 87 -15.16 -18.00 15.10
CA ILE A 87 -14.52 -18.81 14.07
C ILE A 87 -14.76 -20.31 14.31
N VAL A 88 -14.82 -20.77 15.56
CA VAL A 88 -15.05 -22.19 15.88
C VAL A 88 -16.53 -22.60 15.76
N MET A 89 -17.48 -21.66 15.82
CA MET A 89 -18.92 -21.94 15.66
C MET A 89 -19.45 -21.79 14.22
N GLN A 90 -18.63 -21.37 13.25
CA GLN A 90 -19.00 -21.25 11.82
C GLN A 90 -18.69 -22.50 10.98
N SER A 91 -18.52 -23.68 11.61
CA SER A 91 -18.60 -24.97 10.92
C SER A 91 -20.05 -25.46 10.74
N THR A 92 -21.05 -24.64 11.09
CA THR A 92 -22.46 -24.99 10.93
C THR A 92 -23.11 -24.04 9.94
N VAL A 93 -23.21 -24.51 8.69
CA VAL A 93 -24.30 -24.25 7.73
C VAL A 93 -25.09 -22.97 8.01
N HIS A 94 -24.56 -21.83 7.58
CA HIS A 94 -25.39 -20.67 7.27
C HIS A 94 -25.19 -20.33 5.80
N SER A 95 -26.10 -20.90 5.01
CA SER A 95 -26.61 -20.33 3.76
C SER A 95 -27.13 -18.91 4.06
N SER A 96 -26.23 -17.96 4.30
CA SER A 96 -26.57 -16.59 4.64
C SER A 96 -26.37 -15.69 3.42
N HIS A 97 -27.49 -15.45 2.74
CA HIS A 97 -27.78 -14.21 2.00
C HIS A 97 -26.85 -13.87 0.84
N PHE A 98 -27.07 -14.49 -0.31
CA PHE A 98 -26.73 -13.89 -1.60
C PHE A 98 -27.60 -12.62 -1.79
N SER A 99 -27.12 -11.50 -1.27
CA SER A 99 -27.71 -10.18 -1.49
C SER A 99 -27.47 -9.76 -2.95
N SER A 100 -28.55 -9.54 -3.67
CA SER A 100 -28.62 -9.40 -5.13
C SER A 100 -28.15 -8.02 -5.65
N LYS A 101 -26.84 -7.81 -5.77
CA LYS A 101 -26.28 -6.69 -6.57
C LYS A 101 -25.11 -7.05 -7.50
N SER A 102 -24.55 -8.26 -7.41
CA SER A 102 -23.46 -8.69 -8.29
C SER A 102 -24.00 -9.10 -9.66
N HIS A 103 -23.39 -8.58 -10.72
CA HIS A 103 -23.75 -8.88 -12.10
C HIS A 103 -22.59 -9.63 -12.76
N ALA A 104 -22.84 -10.79 -13.37
CA ALA A 104 -21.83 -11.45 -14.20
C ALA A 104 -21.73 -10.79 -15.58
N PHE A 105 -20.56 -10.94 -16.23
CA PHE A 105 -20.38 -10.53 -17.63
C PHE A 105 -21.37 -11.24 -18.57
N PHE A 106 -21.65 -12.51 -18.27
CA PHE A 106 -22.60 -13.35 -19.02
C PHE A 106 -23.68 -13.84 -18.05
N PRO A 107 -24.76 -13.05 -17.84
CA PRO A 107 -25.77 -13.38 -16.84
C PRO A 107 -26.71 -14.49 -17.29
N ILE A 108 -27.08 -15.35 -16.34
CA ILE A 108 -28.12 -16.37 -16.45
C ILE A 108 -29.34 -15.82 -15.68
N PRO A 109 -30.54 -15.82 -16.30
CA PRO A 109 -31.76 -15.41 -15.62
C PRO A 109 -31.98 -16.17 -14.32
N ASP A 110 -32.48 -15.47 -13.30
CA ASP A 110 -32.87 -16.03 -12.00
C ASP A 110 -31.75 -16.72 -11.18
N VAL A 111 -30.48 -16.46 -11.51
CA VAL A 111 -29.31 -16.96 -10.77
C VAL A 111 -28.68 -15.87 -9.92
N LEU A 112 -28.36 -16.19 -8.67
CA LEU A 112 -27.68 -15.28 -7.75
C LEU A 112 -26.16 -15.43 -7.84
N TYR A 113 -25.44 -14.32 -8.04
CA TYR A 113 -23.98 -14.34 -8.16
C TYR A 113 -23.28 -14.18 -6.81
N PHE A 114 -22.18 -14.91 -6.63
CA PHE A 114 -21.36 -14.78 -5.43
C PHE A 114 -20.68 -13.40 -5.35
N ASP A 115 -20.90 -12.71 -4.23
CA ASP A 115 -20.29 -11.42 -3.95
C ASP A 115 -18.80 -11.58 -3.60
N ARG A 116 -17.93 -11.20 -4.54
CA ARG A 116 -16.46 -11.31 -4.40
C ARG A 116 -15.89 -10.47 -3.27
N ARG A 117 -16.64 -9.49 -2.74
CA ARG A 117 -16.23 -8.71 -1.55
C ARG A 117 -16.21 -9.51 -0.27
N THR A 118 -16.91 -10.65 -0.25
CA THR A 118 -16.91 -11.58 0.88
C THR A 118 -15.83 -12.67 0.76
N LEU A 119 -15.02 -12.61 -0.30
CA LEU A 119 -13.93 -13.55 -0.53
C LEU A 119 -12.91 -13.45 0.60
N LYS A 120 -12.55 -14.61 1.18
CA LYS A 120 -11.62 -14.70 2.31
C LYS A 120 -10.28 -15.31 1.91
N SER A 121 -10.32 -16.29 1.01
CA SER A 121 -9.15 -16.97 0.47
C SER A 121 -9.51 -17.71 -0.82
N LYS A 122 -8.50 -18.25 -1.50
CA LYS A 122 -8.68 -19.17 -2.63
C LYS A 122 -9.51 -20.39 -2.24
N GLU A 123 -9.22 -20.99 -1.09
CA GLU A 123 -9.90 -22.17 -0.56
C GLU A 123 -11.37 -21.88 -0.27
N HIS A 124 -11.68 -20.69 0.26
CA HIS A 124 -13.07 -20.27 0.46
C HIS A 124 -13.86 -20.30 -0.85
N LEU A 125 -13.32 -19.71 -1.93
CA LEU A 125 -14.00 -19.71 -3.23
C LEU A 125 -14.10 -21.10 -3.84
N PHE A 126 -13.03 -21.90 -3.77
CA PHE A 126 -13.02 -23.23 -4.35
C PHE A 126 -14.00 -24.16 -3.64
N ASN A 127 -14.09 -24.09 -2.30
CA ASN A 127 -15.10 -24.82 -1.54
C ASN A 127 -16.53 -24.42 -1.92
N LEU A 128 -16.80 -23.12 -2.15
CA LEU A 128 -18.10 -22.67 -2.64
C LEU A 128 -18.43 -23.25 -4.02
N ILE A 129 -17.45 -23.28 -4.94
CA ILE A 129 -17.62 -23.86 -6.27
C ILE A 129 -17.86 -25.37 -6.18
N ASP A 130 -17.06 -26.09 -5.39
CA ASP A 130 -17.13 -27.55 -5.27
C ASP A 130 -18.42 -28.03 -4.60
N THR A 131 -18.99 -27.25 -3.70
CA THR A 131 -20.27 -27.55 -3.04
C THR A 131 -21.49 -27.11 -3.85
N THR A 132 -21.31 -26.32 -4.91
CA THR A 132 -22.42 -25.87 -5.77
C THR A 132 -22.86 -26.97 -6.73
N ASN A 133 -24.16 -27.25 -6.77
CA ASN A 133 -24.72 -28.24 -7.70
C ASN A 133 -25.00 -27.63 -9.07
N PHE A 134 -24.10 -27.86 -10.03
CA PHE A 134 -24.24 -27.40 -11.42
C PHE A 134 -25.26 -28.19 -12.27
N ASP A 135 -26.03 -29.13 -11.69
CA ASP A 135 -27.19 -29.73 -12.36
C ASP A 135 -28.48 -28.94 -12.11
N TYR A 136 -28.50 -28.10 -11.08
CA TYR A 136 -29.60 -27.19 -10.72
C TYR A 136 -29.00 -25.90 -10.13
N LEU A 137 -28.83 -24.87 -10.98
CA LEU A 137 -28.09 -23.67 -10.61
C LEU A 137 -29.03 -22.58 -10.08
N THR A 138 -29.01 -22.35 -8.77
CA THR A 138 -29.64 -21.18 -8.13
C THR A 138 -28.64 -20.09 -7.77
N THR A 139 -27.38 -20.48 -7.59
CA THR A 139 -26.29 -19.60 -7.17
C THR A 139 -25.04 -19.91 -7.97
N ASP A 140 -24.31 -18.88 -8.39
CA ASP A 140 -23.12 -19.01 -9.24
C ASP A 140 -21.87 -18.37 -8.60
N PRO A 141 -21.00 -19.20 -7.99
CA PRO A 141 -19.67 -18.78 -7.54
C PRO A 141 -18.59 -18.91 -8.63
N TRP A 142 -18.91 -19.44 -9.81
CA TRP A 142 -17.95 -19.69 -10.89
C TRP A 142 -17.72 -18.46 -11.77
N SER A 143 -18.81 -17.86 -12.27
CA SER A 143 -18.75 -16.80 -13.27
C SER A 143 -18.01 -15.58 -12.75
N SER A 144 -17.22 -14.94 -13.62
CA SER A 144 -16.61 -13.65 -13.33
C SER A 144 -17.69 -12.58 -13.20
N VAL A 145 -17.58 -11.76 -12.16
CA VAL A 145 -18.53 -10.69 -11.87
C VAL A 145 -17.95 -9.33 -12.21
N ILE A 146 -18.82 -8.40 -12.54
CA ILE A 146 -18.49 -6.99 -12.72
C ILE A 146 -18.24 -6.41 -11.33
N GLU A 147 -17.01 -5.94 -11.11
CA GLU A 147 -16.66 -5.21 -9.91
C GLU A 147 -17.26 -3.79 -9.99
N PRO A 148 -17.91 -3.29 -8.93
CA PRO A 148 -18.31 -1.89 -8.86
C PRO A 148 -17.08 -0.99 -9.00
N CYS A 149 -17.20 0.06 -9.81
CA CYS A 149 -16.16 1.07 -9.95
C CYS A 149 -16.66 2.37 -9.30
N GLU A 150 -15.75 3.12 -8.67
CA GLU A 150 -16.02 4.51 -8.32
C GLU A 150 -15.72 5.41 -9.53
N ASP A 151 -16.30 6.61 -9.52
CA ASP A 151 -15.92 7.69 -10.43
C ASP A 151 -15.15 8.78 -9.66
N TRP A 152 -14.30 9.52 -10.34
CA TRP A 152 -13.63 10.70 -9.77
C TRP A 152 -14.66 11.79 -9.46
N SER A 153 -14.48 12.47 -8.33
CA SER A 153 -15.29 13.61 -7.91
C SER A 153 -14.42 14.84 -7.75
N TYR A 154 -14.83 15.92 -8.40
CA TYR A 154 -14.12 17.20 -8.43
C TYR A 154 -14.77 18.23 -7.49
N ILE A 155 -15.47 17.78 -6.45
CA ILE A 155 -15.97 18.64 -5.36
C ILE A 155 -14.75 19.39 -4.78
N PRO A 156 -14.86 20.69 -4.41
CA PRO A 156 -13.70 21.54 -4.17
C PRO A 156 -12.64 20.87 -3.30
N LEU A 157 -11.53 20.50 -3.94
CA LEU A 157 -10.38 19.93 -3.27
C LEU A 157 -9.62 21.08 -2.60
N THR A 158 -9.30 20.93 -1.32
CA THR A 158 -8.46 21.90 -0.61
C THR A 158 -7.24 21.16 -0.11
N THR A 159 -6.13 21.31 -0.80
CA THR A 159 -4.82 20.80 -0.40
C THR A 159 -3.77 21.86 -0.65
N LYS A 160 -2.74 21.89 0.19
CA LYS A 160 -1.56 22.74 -0.02
C LYS A 160 -0.45 22.00 -0.74
N MET A 161 -0.53 20.67 -0.89
CA MET A 161 0.55 19.85 -1.46
C MET A 161 0.67 19.93 -2.98
N LEU A 162 -0.37 20.37 -3.66
CA LEU A 162 -0.52 20.25 -5.10
C LEU A 162 -0.95 21.57 -5.71
N ASP A 163 -0.37 21.85 -6.87
CA ASP A 163 -0.98 22.76 -7.83
C ASP A 163 -2.21 22.09 -8.45
N LEU A 164 -3.41 22.63 -8.17
CA LEU A 164 -4.68 22.08 -8.68
C LEU A 164 -4.95 22.44 -10.15
N GLU A 165 -4.10 23.23 -10.81
CA GLU A 165 -4.19 23.47 -12.25
C GLU A 165 -4.09 22.17 -13.07
N LEU A 166 -3.44 21.13 -12.55
CA LEU A 166 -3.40 19.80 -13.19
C LEU A 166 -4.80 19.22 -13.50
N LEU A 167 -5.85 19.63 -12.76
CA LEU A 167 -7.21 19.18 -13.03
C LEU A 167 -7.71 19.69 -14.40
N GLN A 168 -7.20 20.84 -14.85
CA GLN A 168 -7.51 21.41 -16.18
C GLN A 168 -6.90 20.55 -17.30
N ASP A 169 -5.78 19.87 -17.02
CA ASP A 169 -5.12 18.92 -17.93
C ASP A 169 -5.73 17.51 -17.85
N GLY A 170 -6.82 17.33 -17.10
CA GLY A 170 -7.55 16.07 -16.98
C GLY A 170 -6.90 15.05 -16.03
N PHE A 171 -5.92 15.45 -15.24
CA PHE A 171 -5.41 14.61 -14.16
C PHE A 171 -6.47 14.44 -13.07
N ASN A 172 -6.39 13.32 -12.35
CA ASN A 172 -7.28 13.06 -11.23
C ASN A 172 -6.51 13.12 -9.91
N VAL A 173 -7.17 13.61 -8.86
CA VAL A 173 -6.55 13.82 -7.54
C VAL A 173 -7.41 13.20 -6.44
N GLU A 174 -6.77 12.35 -5.65
CA GLU A 174 -7.29 11.79 -4.42
C GLU A 174 -6.61 12.43 -3.22
N ILE A 175 -7.40 13.06 -2.35
CA ILE A 175 -6.94 13.62 -1.07
C ILE A 175 -7.81 13.18 0.11
N ASN A 176 -9.06 12.80 -0.13
CA ASN A 176 -9.98 12.36 0.91
C ASN A 176 -11.21 11.68 0.30
N HIS A 177 -12.16 11.35 1.17
CA HIS A 177 -13.38 10.64 0.83
C HIS A 177 -14.30 11.35 -0.17
N LYS A 178 -14.06 12.62 -0.48
CA LYS A 178 -14.84 13.39 -1.47
C LYS A 178 -14.19 13.39 -2.85
N SER A 179 -12.98 12.83 -3.01
CA SER A 179 -12.27 12.76 -4.29
C SER A 179 -12.84 11.70 -5.24
N VAL A 180 -13.64 10.77 -4.72
CA VAL A 180 -14.29 9.71 -5.48
C VAL A 180 -15.76 9.63 -5.08
N THR A 181 -16.58 8.98 -5.89
CA THR A 181 -17.97 8.69 -5.52
C THR A 181 -18.05 7.93 -4.19
N TYR A 182 -19.16 8.09 -3.46
CA TYR A 182 -19.30 7.61 -2.10
C TYR A 182 -19.91 6.20 -2.05
N HIS A 183 -19.42 5.23 -2.83
CA HIS A 183 -19.95 3.88 -2.71
C HIS A 183 -19.49 3.26 -1.38
N ARG A 184 -20.32 3.36 -0.33
CA ARG A 184 -20.03 2.83 1.03
C ARG A 184 -19.58 1.37 1.01
N GLU A 185 -20.07 0.57 0.06
CA GLU A 185 -19.75 -0.84 -0.03
C GLU A 185 -18.34 -1.10 -0.59
N CYS A 186 -17.72 -0.14 -1.31
CA CYS A 186 -16.33 -0.24 -1.79
C CYS A 186 -15.31 0.16 -0.71
N ARG A 187 -15.71 0.99 0.26
CA ARG A 187 -14.87 1.43 1.39
C ARG A 187 -14.71 0.37 2.48
N ASN A 188 -15.79 -0.36 2.76
CA ASN A 188 -15.80 -1.43 3.76
C ASN A 188 -15.43 -2.81 3.18
N ALA A 189 -15.13 -2.88 1.88
CA ALA A 189 -14.73 -4.13 1.27
C ALA A 189 -13.39 -4.57 1.85
N ILE A 190 -13.39 -5.71 2.54
CA ILE A 190 -12.19 -6.44 2.99
C ILE A 190 -11.52 -7.10 1.77
N ILE A 191 -11.46 -6.40 0.63
CA ILE A 191 -10.65 -6.80 -0.51
C ILE A 191 -9.38 -5.94 -0.40
N PRO A 192 -8.28 -6.46 0.18
CA PRO A 192 -7.04 -5.68 0.28
C PRO A 192 -6.48 -5.38 -1.11
N LEU A 193 -6.69 -6.28 -2.08
CA LEU A 193 -6.14 -6.21 -3.44
C LEU A 193 -7.19 -6.57 -4.49
N LEU A 194 -7.37 -5.71 -5.49
CA LEU A 194 -8.28 -5.91 -6.62
C LEU A 194 -7.90 -7.15 -7.44
N ASN A 195 -8.87 -7.81 -8.08
CA ASN A 195 -8.63 -8.89 -9.04
C ASN A 195 -7.81 -10.08 -8.49
N THR A 196 -7.75 -10.31 -7.18
CA THR A 196 -6.96 -11.41 -6.56
C THR A 196 -7.32 -12.80 -7.11
N GLU A 197 -8.58 -13.02 -7.49
CA GLU A 197 -9.00 -14.28 -8.11
C GLU A 197 -8.35 -14.54 -9.48
N GLN A 198 -7.83 -13.53 -10.17
CA GLN A 198 -7.09 -13.73 -11.43
C GLN A 198 -5.79 -14.52 -11.21
N GLU A 199 -5.30 -14.58 -9.98
CA GLU A 199 -4.13 -15.36 -9.61
C GLU A 199 -4.45 -16.83 -9.32
N PHE A 200 -5.73 -17.20 -9.28
CA PHE A 200 -6.14 -18.55 -8.92
C PHE A 200 -6.11 -19.49 -10.14
N PRO A 201 -5.63 -20.73 -9.97
CA PRO A 201 -5.42 -21.65 -11.08
C PRO A 201 -6.71 -22.40 -11.44
N PHE A 202 -7.70 -21.70 -11.99
CA PHE A 202 -9.03 -22.24 -12.29
C PHE A 202 -9.00 -23.32 -13.36
N TYR A 203 -8.24 -23.13 -14.43
CA TYR A 203 -8.11 -24.12 -15.49
C TYR A 203 -7.42 -25.38 -14.94
N ARG A 204 -6.28 -25.22 -14.25
CA ARG A 204 -5.58 -26.34 -13.62
C ARG A 204 -6.48 -27.11 -12.64
N GLN A 205 -7.28 -26.42 -11.85
CA GLN A 205 -8.15 -27.04 -10.84
C GLN A 205 -9.36 -27.75 -11.46
N TYR A 206 -10.03 -27.13 -12.44
CA TYR A 206 -11.36 -27.55 -12.87
C TYR A 206 -11.42 -28.16 -14.27
N PHE A 207 -10.40 -28.02 -15.10
CA PHE A 207 -10.40 -28.48 -16.50
C PHE A 207 -9.29 -29.48 -16.80
N TYR A 208 -8.15 -29.38 -16.10
CA TYR A 208 -6.99 -30.24 -16.31
C TYR A 208 -7.32 -31.74 -16.22
N GLN A 209 -6.86 -32.49 -17.21
CA GLN A 209 -7.01 -33.93 -17.44
C GLN A 209 -8.46 -34.44 -17.47
N LYS A 210 -9.44 -33.55 -17.59
CA LYS A 210 -10.85 -33.95 -17.65
C LYS A 210 -11.27 -34.29 -19.08
N LYS A 211 -11.69 -35.55 -19.26
CA LYS A 211 -12.24 -36.05 -20.52
C LYS A 211 -13.57 -35.42 -20.93
N SER A 212 -14.30 -34.79 -20.01
CA SER A 212 -15.52 -34.04 -20.28
C SER A 212 -15.27 -32.66 -20.90
N VAL A 213 -14.02 -32.17 -20.88
CA VAL A 213 -13.69 -30.85 -21.40
C VAL A 213 -13.59 -30.87 -22.92
N ARG A 214 -14.15 -29.82 -23.54
CA ARG A 214 -14.09 -29.53 -24.96
C ARG A 214 -13.62 -28.10 -25.17
N HIS A 215 -12.85 -27.88 -26.23
CA HIS A 215 -12.34 -26.56 -26.61
C HIS A 215 -12.94 -26.15 -27.94
N PHE A 216 -13.46 -24.94 -28.00
CA PHE A 216 -14.06 -24.34 -29.19
C PHE A 216 -13.17 -23.17 -29.60
N LEU A 217 -12.49 -23.31 -30.74
CA LEU A 217 -11.46 -22.38 -31.20
C LEU A 217 -11.90 -21.73 -32.51
N ASP A 218 -11.88 -20.40 -32.52
CA ASP A 218 -11.91 -19.58 -33.73
C ASP A 218 -10.51 -18.97 -33.92
N LYS A 219 -9.79 -19.50 -34.91
CA LYS A 219 -8.42 -19.07 -35.23
C LYS A 219 -8.38 -17.67 -35.84
N GLU A 220 -9.40 -17.28 -36.62
CA GLU A 220 -9.42 -15.99 -37.35
C GLU A 220 -9.63 -14.83 -36.37
N ASN A 221 -10.51 -15.02 -35.37
CA ASN A 221 -10.80 -14.00 -34.37
C ASN A 221 -10.00 -14.16 -33.06
N ALA A 222 -9.13 -15.16 -32.97
CA ALA A 222 -8.38 -15.52 -31.76
C ALA A 222 -9.27 -15.65 -30.51
N ILE A 223 -10.33 -16.46 -30.63
CA ILE A 223 -11.26 -16.75 -29.53
C ILE A 223 -11.19 -18.23 -29.18
N LEU A 224 -10.97 -18.52 -27.91
CA LEU A 224 -10.92 -19.87 -27.37
C LEU A 224 -11.86 -20.01 -26.18
N LEU A 225 -12.86 -20.87 -26.31
CA LEU A 225 -13.79 -21.21 -25.25
C LEU A 225 -13.53 -22.65 -24.78
N SER A 226 -13.14 -22.83 -23.52
CA SER A 226 -13.01 -24.16 -22.89
C SER A 226 -14.24 -24.45 -22.06
N VAL A 227 -14.90 -25.60 -22.25
CA VAL A 227 -16.18 -25.96 -21.62
C VAL A 227 -16.10 -27.34 -21.00
N ASP A 228 -16.46 -27.48 -19.73
CA ASP A 228 -16.66 -28.78 -19.06
C ASP A 228 -18.10 -29.27 -19.27
N GLU A 229 -18.30 -30.26 -20.15
CA GLU A 229 -19.62 -30.81 -20.50
C GLU A 229 -20.13 -31.86 -19.49
N SER A 230 -19.51 -31.99 -18.30
CA SER A 230 -19.88 -33.01 -17.30
C SER A 230 -21.19 -32.77 -16.55
N LYS A 231 -21.73 -31.55 -16.60
CA LYS A 231 -22.91 -31.09 -15.85
C LYS A 231 -23.91 -30.38 -16.76
N LYS A 232 -25.17 -30.26 -16.33
CA LYS A 232 -26.21 -29.57 -17.13
C LYS A 232 -25.85 -28.10 -17.38
N TYR A 233 -25.52 -27.36 -16.32
CA TYR A 233 -24.92 -26.03 -16.40
C TYR A 233 -23.40 -26.19 -16.52
N LYS A 234 -22.85 -25.83 -17.68
CA LYS A 234 -21.47 -26.15 -18.04
C LYS A 234 -20.57 -25.01 -17.62
N LYS A 235 -19.56 -25.30 -16.80
CA LYS A 235 -18.50 -24.33 -16.50
C LYS A 235 -17.68 -24.07 -17.75
N ALA A 236 -17.41 -22.81 -18.03
CA ALA A 236 -16.59 -22.42 -19.16
C ALA A 236 -15.62 -21.28 -18.84
N ILE A 237 -14.49 -21.26 -19.56
CA ILE A 237 -13.49 -20.19 -19.57
C ILE A 237 -13.37 -19.67 -21.01
N LEU A 238 -13.77 -18.43 -21.22
CA LEU A 238 -13.61 -17.68 -22.47
C LEU A 238 -12.26 -16.97 -22.44
N ARG A 239 -11.45 -17.18 -23.46
CA ARG A 239 -10.21 -16.44 -23.72
C ARG A 239 -10.33 -15.75 -25.07
N SER A 240 -10.07 -14.46 -25.10
CA SER A 240 -9.97 -13.65 -26.31
C SER A 240 -8.83 -12.63 -26.16
N GLU A 241 -8.56 -11.85 -27.20
CA GLU A 241 -7.66 -10.70 -27.07
C GLU A 241 -8.13 -9.74 -25.97
N ARG A 242 -9.46 -9.55 -25.79
CA ARG A 242 -10.02 -8.56 -24.86
C ARG A 242 -10.12 -9.03 -23.41
N GLU A 243 -10.39 -10.31 -23.20
CA GLU A 243 -10.74 -10.81 -21.87
C GLU A 243 -10.39 -12.29 -21.66
N CYS A 244 -10.23 -12.65 -20.38
CA CYS A 244 -10.17 -14.02 -19.89
C CYS A 244 -11.24 -14.16 -18.81
N THR A 245 -12.42 -14.65 -19.18
CA THR A 245 -13.65 -14.54 -18.38
C THR A 245 -14.22 -15.92 -18.12
N ARG A 246 -14.61 -16.18 -16.88
CA ARG A 246 -15.35 -17.39 -16.51
C ARG A 246 -16.84 -17.14 -16.66
N LEU A 247 -17.54 -18.12 -17.22
CA LEU A 247 -18.99 -18.07 -17.43
C LEU A 247 -19.59 -19.47 -17.28
N VAL A 248 -20.90 -19.51 -17.10
CA VAL A 248 -21.68 -20.75 -17.11
C VAL A 248 -22.55 -20.79 -18.37
N ILE A 249 -22.55 -21.91 -19.09
CA ILE A 249 -23.42 -22.13 -20.24
C ILE A 249 -24.64 -22.93 -19.78
N PRO A 250 -25.89 -22.43 -19.98
CA PRO A 250 -27.10 -23.12 -19.57
C PRO A 250 -27.30 -24.50 -20.23
N PRO A 251 -28.21 -25.32 -19.69
CA PRO A 251 -28.62 -26.58 -20.32
C PRO A 251 -29.16 -26.36 -21.73
N ASP A 252 -28.96 -27.34 -22.61
CA ASP A 252 -29.48 -27.36 -23.99
C ASP A 252 -29.05 -26.19 -24.90
N VAL A 253 -28.16 -25.31 -24.42
CA VAL A 253 -27.52 -24.26 -25.21
C VAL A 253 -26.25 -24.77 -25.87
N ASP A 254 -26.14 -24.55 -27.17
CA ASP A 254 -24.93 -24.77 -27.96
C ASP A 254 -23.85 -23.73 -27.57
N PRO A 255 -22.67 -24.15 -27.09
CA PRO A 255 -21.57 -23.24 -26.74
C PRO A 255 -21.17 -22.26 -27.84
N ILE A 256 -21.32 -22.64 -29.12
CA ILE A 256 -20.96 -21.78 -30.26
C ILE A 256 -21.93 -20.59 -30.39
N LYS A 257 -23.18 -20.75 -29.94
CA LYS A 257 -24.25 -19.75 -30.08
C LYS A 257 -24.48 -18.91 -28.83
N TYR A 258 -23.82 -19.24 -27.72
CA TYR A 258 -24.05 -18.57 -26.44
C TYR A 258 -23.54 -17.11 -26.46
N HIS A 259 -24.40 -16.16 -26.09
CA HIS A 259 -24.15 -14.70 -26.04
C HIS A 259 -23.34 -14.11 -27.19
N THR A 260 -23.44 -14.67 -28.40
CA THR A 260 -22.64 -14.23 -29.56
C THR A 260 -21.13 -14.14 -29.25
N ILE A 261 -20.62 -15.04 -28.39
CA ILE A 261 -19.19 -15.15 -28.06
C ILE A 261 -18.37 -15.22 -29.34
N PHE A 262 -18.83 -16.05 -30.27
CA PHE A 262 -18.25 -16.13 -31.61
C PHE A 262 -19.00 -15.19 -32.56
N PRO A 263 -18.29 -14.40 -33.38
CA PRO A 263 -18.90 -13.57 -34.42
C PRO A 263 -19.76 -14.38 -35.40
N LYS A 264 -20.77 -13.73 -36.00
CA LYS A 264 -21.59 -14.38 -37.03
C LYS A 264 -20.70 -14.80 -38.21
N GLY A 265 -20.78 -16.08 -38.58
CA GLY A 265 -19.96 -16.66 -39.65
C GLY A 265 -18.58 -17.15 -39.21
N ALA A 266 -18.26 -17.09 -37.91
CA ALA A 266 -17.03 -17.64 -37.35
C ALA A 266 -16.85 -19.13 -37.70
N LYS A 267 -15.63 -19.50 -38.10
CA LYS A 267 -15.25 -20.90 -38.35
C LYS A 267 -14.72 -21.53 -37.08
N VAL A 268 -15.64 -21.99 -36.24
CA VAL A 268 -15.30 -22.59 -34.94
C VAL A 268 -15.00 -24.08 -35.10
N VAL A 269 -13.84 -24.51 -34.62
CA VAL A 269 -13.43 -25.92 -34.58
C VAL A 269 -13.51 -26.43 -33.15
N LYS A 270 -14.12 -27.61 -32.97
CA LYS A 270 -14.25 -28.30 -31.66
C LYS A 270 -13.11 -29.30 -31.50
N TYR A 271 -12.32 -29.15 -30.44
CA TYR A 271 -11.25 -30.06 -30.04
C TYR A 271 -11.59 -30.79 -28.73
N SER A 272 -11.10 -32.02 -28.59
CA SER A 272 -11.13 -32.75 -27.33
C SER A 272 -9.99 -32.27 -26.43
N ASN A 273 -10.12 -32.41 -25.10
CA ASN A 273 -9.03 -32.09 -24.19
C ASN A 273 -7.90 -33.14 -24.33
N THR A 274 -6.79 -32.73 -24.96
CA THR A 274 -5.59 -33.55 -25.16
C THR A 274 -4.45 -33.01 -24.29
N PRO A 275 -3.46 -33.83 -23.89
CA PRO A 275 -2.35 -33.36 -23.06
C PRO A 275 -1.65 -32.10 -23.61
N LEU A 276 -1.50 -32.01 -24.95
CA LEU A 276 -0.90 -30.84 -25.60
C LEU A 276 -1.70 -29.55 -25.33
N ILE A 277 -3.02 -29.57 -25.56
CA ILE A 277 -3.88 -28.40 -25.30
C ILE A 277 -3.89 -28.08 -23.80
N ASP A 278 -3.96 -29.12 -22.98
CA ASP A 278 -4.17 -28.99 -21.55
C ASP A 278 -2.96 -28.39 -20.84
N ASP A 279 -1.76 -28.89 -21.14
CA ASP A 279 -0.50 -28.38 -20.60
C ASP A 279 -0.25 -26.94 -21.08
N GLU A 280 -0.59 -26.63 -22.35
CA GLU A 280 -0.45 -25.28 -22.88
C GLU A 280 -1.40 -24.28 -22.21
N LEU A 281 -2.66 -24.67 -21.97
CA LEU A 281 -3.62 -23.78 -21.30
C LEU A 281 -3.32 -23.56 -19.82
N VAL A 282 -2.69 -24.53 -19.16
CA VAL A 282 -2.10 -24.35 -17.84
C VAL A 282 -0.94 -23.36 -17.90
N ARG A 283 -0.03 -23.51 -18.86
CA ARG A 283 1.09 -22.58 -19.07
C ARG A 283 0.62 -21.15 -19.31
N ILE A 284 -0.41 -20.98 -20.14
CA ILE A 284 -1.04 -19.68 -20.41
C ILE A 284 -1.66 -19.09 -19.13
N GLU A 285 -2.38 -19.90 -18.33
CA GLU A 285 -2.95 -19.46 -17.05
C GLU A 285 -1.86 -18.97 -16.09
N GLU A 286 -0.78 -19.74 -15.93
CA GLU A 286 0.33 -19.41 -15.02
C GLU A 286 1.11 -18.16 -15.46
N ASN A 287 1.37 -18.01 -16.76
CA ASN A 287 2.10 -16.87 -17.31
C ASN A 287 1.34 -15.55 -17.19
N ASN A 288 0.00 -15.59 -17.09
CA ASN A 288 -0.84 -14.41 -16.97
C ASN A 288 -0.98 -13.93 -15.52
N VAL A 289 -0.43 -14.65 -14.54
CA VAL A 289 -0.46 -14.27 -13.12
C VAL A 289 0.59 -13.19 -12.83
N VAL A 290 0.13 -11.99 -12.45
CA VAL A 290 1.00 -10.86 -12.08
C VAL A 290 1.12 -10.76 -10.55
N LYS A 291 2.31 -11.09 -10.04
CA LYS A 291 2.67 -11.06 -8.60
C LYS A 291 3.91 -10.24 -8.28
N ARG A 292 4.44 -9.52 -9.26
CA ARG A 292 5.74 -8.84 -9.17
C ARG A 292 5.56 -7.40 -9.61
N PHE A 293 5.92 -6.47 -8.73
CA PHE A 293 5.70 -5.05 -8.91
C PHE A 293 7.01 -4.31 -8.75
N LYS A 294 7.20 -3.29 -9.57
CA LYS A 294 8.36 -2.38 -9.50
C LYS A 294 7.86 -0.96 -9.33
N VAL A 295 8.42 -0.25 -8.36
CA VAL A 295 7.87 1.03 -7.91
C VAL A 295 9.00 2.05 -7.87
N GLY A 296 8.83 3.14 -8.60
CA GLY A 296 9.77 4.25 -8.53
C GLY A 296 9.63 4.98 -7.21
N VAL A 297 10.74 5.40 -6.60
CA VAL A 297 10.72 6.23 -5.39
C VAL A 297 11.67 7.39 -5.57
N VAL A 298 11.16 8.61 -5.39
CA VAL A 298 11.93 9.85 -5.52
C VAL A 298 11.76 10.70 -4.26
N ASP A 299 12.83 11.41 -3.91
CA ASP A 299 12.87 12.42 -2.85
C ASP A 299 12.90 13.79 -3.50
N VAL A 300 11.96 14.66 -3.15
CA VAL A 300 11.80 15.99 -3.73
C VAL A 300 12.06 17.04 -2.66
N LYS A 301 13.01 17.93 -2.94
CA LYS A 301 13.33 19.09 -2.10
C LYS A 301 12.70 20.35 -2.68
N PRO A 302 12.66 21.48 -1.92
CA PRO A 302 12.02 22.71 -2.39
C PRO A 302 12.57 23.19 -3.73
N ASP A 303 11.66 23.62 -4.61
CA ASP A 303 11.95 24.30 -5.87
C ASP A 303 12.84 23.52 -6.87
N GLN A 304 12.82 22.18 -6.81
CA GLN A 304 13.59 21.33 -7.73
C GLN A 304 12.86 21.04 -9.06
N THR A 305 13.63 21.03 -10.14
CA THR A 305 13.27 20.48 -11.45
C THR A 305 13.39 18.94 -11.47
N GLU A 306 12.87 18.30 -12.53
CA GLU A 306 12.98 16.83 -12.70
C GLU A 306 14.45 16.34 -12.63
N ASP A 307 15.36 17.01 -13.36
CA ASP A 307 16.78 16.63 -13.39
C ASP A 307 17.45 16.79 -12.01
N GLU A 308 17.08 17.82 -11.24
CA GLU A 308 17.60 18.05 -9.89
C GLU A 308 17.08 17.01 -8.90
N ILE A 309 15.83 16.59 -9.01
CA ILE A 309 15.25 15.49 -8.22
C ILE A 309 16.02 14.20 -8.45
N PHE A 310 16.27 13.84 -9.72
CA PHE A 310 17.07 12.65 -10.05
C PHE A 310 18.55 12.82 -9.69
N SER A 311 19.03 14.02 -9.42
CA SER A 311 20.41 14.29 -8.99
C SER A 311 20.59 14.28 -7.46
N ASN A 312 19.52 14.06 -6.69
CA ASN A 312 19.63 13.95 -5.23
C ASN A 312 20.49 12.73 -4.84
N GLU A 313 21.54 12.97 -4.06
CA GLU A 313 22.42 11.90 -3.52
C GLU A 313 22.17 11.60 -2.04
N SER A 314 21.46 12.50 -1.35
CA SER A 314 21.08 12.34 0.05
C SER A 314 19.59 12.57 0.21
N VAL A 315 18.99 11.79 1.11
CA VAL A 315 17.58 11.85 1.48
C VAL A 315 17.44 12.14 2.96
N SER A 316 16.28 12.65 3.36
CA SER A 316 16.02 12.96 4.76
C SER A 316 15.80 11.72 5.63
N LYS A 317 15.85 11.91 6.94
CA LYS A 317 15.58 10.82 7.91
C LYS A 317 14.17 10.24 7.74
N GLY A 318 13.17 11.10 7.53
CA GLY A 318 11.77 10.68 7.34
C GLY A 318 11.59 9.82 6.09
N PHE A 319 12.34 10.10 5.02
CA PHE A 319 12.37 9.25 3.83
C PHE A 319 12.81 7.83 4.17
N TYR A 320 13.94 7.69 4.86
CA TYR A 320 14.47 6.37 5.22
C TYR A 320 13.51 5.60 6.14
N GLU A 321 12.93 6.26 7.13
CA GLU A 321 11.97 5.61 8.04
C GLU A 321 10.73 5.10 7.31
N MET A 322 10.19 5.90 6.37
CA MET A 322 9.13 5.43 5.49
C MET A 322 9.57 4.21 4.67
N MET A 323 10.77 4.23 4.08
CA MET A 323 11.26 3.12 3.29
C MET A 323 11.48 1.84 4.11
N TYR A 324 12.03 1.96 5.33
CA TYR A 324 12.18 0.83 6.25
C TYR A 324 10.85 0.29 6.77
N LEU A 325 9.82 1.14 6.84
CA LEU A 325 8.47 0.69 7.14
C LEU A 325 7.88 -0.11 5.96
N LEU A 326 8.13 0.32 4.71
CA LEU A 326 7.61 -0.35 3.51
C LEU A 326 8.31 -1.67 3.20
N GLY A 327 9.62 -1.74 3.39
CA GLY A 327 10.39 -2.92 3.05
C GLY A 327 11.73 -3.00 3.76
N GLU A 328 12.45 -4.07 3.44
CA GLU A 328 13.77 -4.35 3.99
C GLU A 328 14.83 -3.89 3.00
N ASN A 329 15.90 -3.30 3.51
CA ASN A 329 17.07 -2.95 2.71
C ASN A 329 17.94 -4.19 2.50
N PHE A 330 18.22 -4.54 1.24
CA PHE A 330 18.99 -5.71 0.88
C PHE A 330 20.12 -5.38 -0.11
N PRO A 331 21.28 -6.06 0.00
CA PRO A 331 22.29 -6.01 -1.04
C PRO A 331 21.76 -6.66 -2.32
N LEU A 332 21.98 -6.02 -3.46
CA LEU A 332 21.55 -6.52 -4.76
C LEU A 332 22.39 -7.71 -5.23
N LYS A 333 23.69 -7.70 -4.94
CA LYS A 333 24.59 -8.78 -5.34
C LYS A 333 24.17 -10.12 -4.73
N GLY A 334 23.87 -11.08 -5.59
CA GLY A 334 23.44 -12.42 -5.17
C GLY A 334 21.98 -12.48 -4.68
N PHE A 335 21.19 -11.42 -4.83
CA PHE A 335 19.77 -11.44 -4.52
C PHE A 335 19.02 -12.41 -5.45
N THR A 336 18.20 -13.28 -4.85
CA THR A 336 17.49 -14.35 -5.57
C THR A 336 15.99 -14.09 -5.74
N GLY A 337 15.47 -13.02 -5.17
CA GLY A 337 14.07 -12.62 -5.31
C GLY A 337 13.80 -11.89 -6.63
N TYR A 338 12.59 -11.36 -6.78
CA TYR A 338 12.27 -10.49 -7.91
C TYR A 338 13.10 -9.20 -7.87
N ASN A 339 13.99 -9.01 -8.85
CA ASN A 339 14.95 -7.91 -8.89
C ASN A 339 14.45 -6.64 -9.58
N GLY A 340 13.24 -6.60 -10.13
CA GLY A 340 12.70 -5.39 -10.78
C GLY A 340 13.44 -4.92 -12.04
N GLY A 341 14.40 -5.71 -12.56
CA GLY A 341 15.31 -5.28 -13.62
C GLY A 341 16.60 -4.61 -13.11
N LEU A 342 16.85 -4.62 -11.80
CA LEU A 342 18.13 -4.24 -11.20
C LEU A 342 19.18 -5.35 -11.38
N ASP A 343 20.44 -4.95 -11.49
CA ASP A 343 21.57 -5.87 -11.61
C ASP A 343 21.92 -6.50 -10.25
N VAL A 344 21.93 -7.83 -10.23
CA VAL A 344 22.23 -8.66 -9.05
C VAL A 344 23.59 -9.34 -9.15
N LYS A 345 24.38 -9.07 -10.20
CA LYS A 345 25.66 -9.74 -10.46
C LYS A 345 26.86 -8.83 -10.23
N PHE A 346 26.79 -7.61 -10.75
CA PHE A 346 27.94 -6.69 -10.86
C PHE A 346 27.73 -5.34 -10.16
N ASN A 347 26.58 -5.13 -9.50
CA ASN A 347 26.18 -3.87 -8.86
C ASN A 347 26.09 -2.68 -9.83
N GLU A 348 25.82 -2.94 -11.12
CA GLU A 348 25.71 -1.88 -12.13
C GLU A 348 24.53 -0.93 -11.88
N THR A 349 23.52 -1.37 -11.13
CA THR A 349 22.34 -0.56 -10.77
C THR A 349 22.31 -0.23 -9.28
N GLY A 350 23.48 -0.11 -8.66
CA GLY A 350 23.63 0.18 -7.23
C GLY A 350 23.95 -1.07 -6.42
N GLU A 351 24.30 -0.87 -5.15
CA GLU A 351 24.68 -1.96 -4.25
C GLU A 351 23.51 -2.48 -3.42
N PHE A 352 22.54 -1.63 -3.13
CA PHE A 352 21.41 -1.89 -2.24
C PHE A 352 20.10 -1.42 -2.85
N SER A 353 19.01 -2.04 -2.43
CA SER A 353 17.66 -1.57 -2.71
C SER A 353 16.70 -1.99 -1.60
N PHE A 354 15.48 -1.46 -1.64
CA PHE A 354 14.39 -1.91 -0.78
C PHE A 354 13.53 -2.95 -1.49
N TYR A 355 13.17 -3.99 -0.77
CA TYR A 355 12.32 -5.07 -1.24
C TYR A 355 11.33 -5.50 -0.16
N THR A 356 10.13 -5.93 -0.57
CA THR A 356 9.20 -6.55 0.37
C THR A 356 8.33 -7.61 -0.30
N LYS A 357 7.79 -8.50 0.54
CA LYS A 357 6.69 -9.39 0.16
C LYS A 357 5.42 -8.93 0.84
N TYR A 358 4.33 -8.83 0.09
CA TYR A 358 3.03 -8.39 0.58
C TYR A 358 1.90 -9.21 -0.02
N ILE A 359 1.18 -9.97 0.82
CA ILE A 359 0.05 -10.84 0.40
C ILE A 359 0.41 -11.68 -0.84
N ASN A 360 1.55 -12.39 -0.79
CA ASN A 360 2.12 -13.20 -1.89
C ASN A 360 2.61 -12.44 -3.14
N ASN A 361 2.67 -11.12 -3.09
CA ASN A 361 3.28 -10.29 -4.12
C ASN A 361 4.70 -9.89 -3.71
N GLU A 362 5.61 -9.80 -4.68
CA GLU A 362 6.95 -9.28 -4.51
C GLU A 362 7.01 -7.84 -5.03
N ILE A 363 7.56 -6.91 -4.25
CA ILE A 363 7.69 -5.51 -4.62
C ILE A 363 9.15 -5.11 -4.53
N MET A 364 9.71 -4.65 -5.65
CA MET A 364 11.04 -4.06 -5.73
C MET A 364 10.92 -2.54 -5.86
N PHE A 365 11.62 -1.79 -5.03
CA PHE A 365 11.60 -0.33 -5.07
C PHE A 365 12.81 0.19 -5.85
N HIS A 366 12.59 1.00 -6.88
CA HIS A 366 13.63 1.73 -7.58
C HIS A 366 13.82 3.09 -6.90
N VAL A 367 14.67 3.12 -5.87
CA VAL A 367 14.95 4.31 -5.08
C VAL A 367 16.00 5.17 -5.78
N ALA A 368 15.61 6.35 -6.27
CA ALA A 368 16.47 7.20 -7.11
C ALA A 368 17.89 7.40 -6.52
N PRO A 369 18.04 7.80 -5.25
CA PRO A 369 19.37 8.01 -4.65
C PRO A 369 20.20 6.73 -4.43
N MET A 370 19.60 5.55 -4.52
CA MET A 370 20.31 4.26 -4.44
C MET A 370 20.71 3.72 -5.82
N LEU A 371 20.16 4.30 -6.89
CA LEU A 371 20.57 4.02 -8.25
C LEU A 371 21.83 4.83 -8.59
N PRO A 372 22.75 4.28 -9.40
CA PRO A 372 23.98 4.96 -9.75
C PRO A 372 23.69 6.30 -10.43
N SER A 373 24.45 7.30 -10.04
CA SER A 373 24.59 8.53 -10.81
C SER A 373 26.01 8.59 -11.36
N SER A 374 26.14 9.10 -12.58
CA SER A 374 27.44 9.48 -13.14
C SER A 374 27.52 11.00 -13.19
N GLU A 375 28.68 11.57 -12.87
CA GLU A 375 28.95 13.00 -13.05
C GLU A 375 28.92 13.38 -14.54
N ASN A 376 29.24 12.43 -15.42
CA ASN A 376 29.18 12.58 -16.88
C ASN A 376 27.79 12.30 -17.47
N ASP A 377 26.77 12.10 -16.62
CA ASP A 377 25.38 11.88 -17.02
C ASP A 377 24.50 12.98 -16.41
N PRO A 378 24.50 14.20 -17.00
CA PRO A 378 23.70 15.32 -16.49
C PRO A 378 22.19 15.05 -16.58
N GLN A 379 21.75 14.16 -17.48
CA GLN A 379 20.34 13.78 -17.62
C GLN A 379 19.92 12.64 -16.69
N LYS A 380 20.87 12.07 -15.93
CA LYS A 380 20.66 10.94 -15.00
C LYS A 380 19.86 9.81 -15.66
N LEU A 381 20.26 9.47 -16.89
CA LEU A 381 19.57 8.54 -17.77
C LEU A 381 19.33 7.18 -17.13
N GLU A 382 20.27 6.63 -16.35
CA GLU A 382 20.05 5.33 -15.69
C GLU A 382 18.96 5.42 -14.62
N ARG A 383 18.94 6.48 -13.80
CA ARG A 383 17.87 6.70 -12.80
C ARG A 383 16.51 6.87 -13.50
N LYS A 384 16.47 7.69 -14.55
CA LYS A 384 15.26 7.90 -15.39
C LYS A 384 14.84 6.63 -16.13
N ARG A 385 15.78 5.78 -16.55
CA ARG A 385 15.49 4.52 -17.24
C ARG A 385 14.77 3.54 -16.33
N HIS A 386 15.15 3.44 -15.06
CA HIS A 386 14.46 2.56 -14.12
C HIS A 386 13.11 3.18 -13.71
N ILE A 387 13.15 4.35 -13.06
CA ILE A 387 11.96 4.99 -12.47
C ILE A 387 10.98 5.48 -13.52
N GLY A 388 11.49 6.03 -14.62
CA GLY A 388 10.68 6.46 -15.75
C GLY A 388 10.05 5.30 -16.51
N ASN A 389 10.38 4.04 -16.24
CA ASN A 389 9.67 2.86 -16.76
C ASN A 389 8.73 2.22 -15.74
N ASP A 390 8.59 2.78 -14.55
CA ASP A 390 7.68 2.28 -13.53
C ASP A 390 6.30 2.92 -13.67
N ILE A 391 5.25 2.15 -13.39
CA ILE A 391 3.88 2.65 -13.57
C ILE A 391 3.48 3.55 -12.39
N VAL A 392 3.89 3.15 -11.19
CA VAL A 392 3.63 3.83 -9.93
C VAL A 392 4.92 4.44 -9.42
N VAL A 393 4.87 5.72 -9.06
CA VAL A 393 5.98 6.46 -8.45
C VAL A 393 5.52 6.99 -7.10
N VAL A 394 6.22 6.60 -6.03
CA VAL A 394 6.08 7.20 -4.71
C VAL A 394 6.97 8.44 -4.66
N VAL A 395 6.36 9.58 -4.40
CA VAL A 395 7.03 10.88 -4.36
C VAL A 395 7.06 11.36 -2.91
N PHE A 396 8.22 11.27 -2.28
CA PHE A 396 8.41 11.82 -0.93
C PHE A 396 8.72 13.31 -1.06
N LEU A 397 7.86 14.15 -0.51
CA LEU A 397 8.08 15.59 -0.46
C LEU A 397 8.79 15.92 0.85
N ASP A 398 10.04 16.33 0.75
CA ASP A 398 10.84 16.72 1.89
C ASP A 398 10.32 18.01 2.52
N GLU A 399 10.84 18.32 3.70
CA GLU A 399 10.39 19.49 4.41
C GLU A 399 10.63 20.79 3.62
N GLY A 400 9.63 21.68 3.64
CA GLY A 400 9.69 22.98 2.98
C GLY A 400 9.11 22.98 1.57
N VAL A 401 8.88 21.81 0.98
CA VAL A 401 8.10 21.70 -0.26
C VAL A 401 6.67 22.12 0.05
N LYS A 402 6.23 23.26 -0.48
CA LYS A 402 4.85 23.71 -0.27
C LYS A 402 3.94 22.98 -1.23
N GLU A 403 4.21 23.13 -2.52
CA GLU A 403 3.42 22.63 -3.63
C GLU A 403 4.34 21.85 -4.57
N PHE A 404 3.83 20.77 -5.17
CA PHE A 404 4.56 19.98 -6.16
C PHE A 404 3.64 19.64 -7.32
N ASP A 405 4.18 19.69 -8.54
CA ASP A 405 3.45 19.36 -9.75
C ASP A 405 4.04 18.09 -10.39
N PRO A 406 3.34 16.95 -10.35
CA PRO A 406 3.85 15.71 -10.94
C PRO A 406 3.92 15.73 -12.48
N ARG A 407 3.37 16.77 -13.16
CA ARG A 407 3.49 16.93 -14.62
C ARG A 407 4.94 17.13 -15.07
N ILE A 408 5.86 17.50 -14.16
CA ILE A 408 7.30 17.59 -14.47
C ILE A 408 7.89 16.23 -14.89
N PHE A 409 7.28 15.11 -14.49
CA PHE A 409 7.67 13.78 -14.92
C PHE A 409 7.09 13.48 -16.31
N THR A 410 7.94 13.53 -17.33
CA THR A 410 7.50 13.43 -18.74
C THR A 410 7.34 11.99 -19.25
N SER A 411 7.63 10.99 -18.42
CA SER A 411 7.55 9.57 -18.78
C SER A 411 6.17 9.16 -19.30
N HIS A 412 6.14 8.34 -20.35
CA HIS A 412 4.92 7.67 -20.82
C HIS A 412 4.45 6.54 -19.91
N PHE A 413 5.33 5.96 -19.08
CA PHE A 413 4.99 4.85 -18.18
C PHE A 413 4.46 5.31 -16.84
N ASN A 414 4.98 6.39 -16.26
CA ASN A 414 4.48 6.90 -14.99
C ASN A 414 3.02 7.34 -15.15
N HIS A 415 2.09 6.65 -14.48
CA HIS A 415 0.65 6.93 -14.56
C HIS A 415 0.04 7.29 -13.21
N VAL A 416 0.69 6.87 -12.12
CA VAL A 416 0.22 7.13 -10.75
C VAL A 416 1.38 7.66 -9.93
N PHE A 417 1.15 8.80 -9.29
CA PHE A 417 2.04 9.44 -8.33
C PHE A 417 1.40 9.39 -6.95
N ILE A 418 2.05 8.73 -6.00
CA ILE A 418 1.61 8.71 -4.60
C ILE A 418 2.53 9.64 -3.83
N MET A 419 2.05 10.83 -3.52
CA MET A 419 2.79 11.87 -2.82
C MET A 419 2.66 11.68 -1.32
N VAL A 420 3.78 11.66 -0.62
CA VAL A 420 3.87 11.46 0.82
C VAL A 420 4.68 12.62 1.40
N GLN A 421 4.11 13.32 2.38
CA GLN A 421 4.75 14.48 3.01
C GLN A 421 4.62 14.44 4.53
N PRO A 422 5.71 14.58 5.30
CA PRO A 422 5.64 14.77 6.75
C PRO A 422 4.83 16.01 7.16
N ILE A 423 4.00 15.92 8.20
CA ILE A 423 3.17 17.07 8.63
C ILE A 423 3.98 18.20 9.25
N SER A 424 5.03 17.89 10.01
CA SER A 424 5.93 18.88 10.63
C SER A 424 7.30 18.27 10.93
N LYS A 425 8.30 19.11 11.26
CA LYS A 425 9.65 18.67 11.68
C LYS A 425 9.65 17.78 12.91
N GLU A 426 8.84 18.15 13.90
CA GLU A 426 8.79 17.50 15.22
C GLU A 426 7.95 16.21 15.15
N GLU A 427 6.94 16.17 14.27
CA GLU A 427 6.08 15.01 14.01
C GLU A 427 6.47 14.25 12.74
N ALA A 428 7.64 14.53 12.15
CA ALA A 428 8.12 13.86 10.93
C ALA A 428 8.22 12.34 11.11
N LEU A 429 8.31 11.92 12.37
CA LEU A 429 8.40 10.53 12.82
C LEU A 429 7.03 9.92 13.16
N SER A 430 5.92 10.67 13.02
CA SER A 430 4.61 10.28 13.55
C SER A 430 3.51 10.36 12.52
N PHE A 431 3.42 11.42 11.72
CA PHE A 431 2.31 11.60 10.80
C PHE A 431 2.73 12.05 9.39
N LEU A 432 2.14 11.39 8.40
CA LEU A 432 2.36 11.60 6.98
C LEU A 432 1.05 12.05 6.32
N ARG A 433 1.15 13.07 5.48
CA ARG A 433 0.10 13.49 4.58
C ARG A 433 0.26 12.77 3.24
N VAL A 434 -0.82 12.20 2.72
CA VAL A 434 -0.85 11.45 1.47
C VAL A 434 -1.78 12.12 0.47
N CYS A 435 -1.33 12.18 -0.77
CA CYS A 435 -2.15 12.53 -1.92
C CYS A 435 -1.83 11.61 -3.09
N VAL A 436 -2.84 11.21 -3.85
CA VAL A 436 -2.64 10.40 -5.07
C VAL A 436 -3.02 11.23 -6.28
N VAL A 437 -2.13 11.28 -7.26
CA VAL A 437 -2.38 11.90 -8.55
C VAL A 437 -2.28 10.85 -9.64
N THR A 438 -3.24 10.83 -10.56
CA THR A 438 -3.22 9.89 -11.69
C THR A 438 -3.36 10.64 -13.00
N LYS A 439 -2.75 10.11 -14.06
CA LYS A 439 -2.98 10.57 -15.42
C LYS A 439 -4.46 10.45 -15.84
N PRO A 440 -4.89 11.17 -16.89
CA PRO A 440 -6.24 11.07 -17.42
C PRO A 440 -6.66 9.64 -17.77
N ASN A 441 -7.97 9.37 -17.75
CA ASN A 441 -8.61 8.09 -18.08
C ASN A 441 -8.27 6.90 -17.15
N MET A 442 -7.48 7.11 -16.08
CA MET A 442 -7.38 6.15 -14.99
C MET A 442 -8.70 6.11 -14.21
N ASN A 443 -9.25 4.92 -13.97
CA ASN A 443 -10.33 4.76 -12.99
C ASN A 443 -9.80 4.92 -11.56
N PRO A 444 -10.61 5.39 -10.59
CA PRO A 444 -10.25 5.32 -9.18
C PRO A 444 -10.06 3.88 -8.70
N PHE A 445 -9.23 3.69 -7.67
CA PHE A 445 -8.89 2.38 -7.13
C PHE A 445 -8.72 2.41 -5.60
N PRO A 446 -9.11 1.34 -4.87
CA PRO A 446 -8.99 1.25 -3.42
C PRO A 446 -7.55 0.92 -2.97
N PRO A 447 -7.24 1.02 -1.66
CA PRO A 447 -8.06 1.63 -0.61
C PRO A 447 -8.23 3.12 -0.85
N PHE A 448 -9.44 3.65 -0.64
CA PHE A 448 -9.71 5.07 -0.83
C PHE A 448 -9.29 5.87 0.40
N LEU A 449 -8.74 7.07 0.19
CA LEU A 449 -8.35 7.98 1.26
C LEU A 449 -9.59 8.45 2.02
N GLU A 450 -9.76 8.06 3.28
CA GLU A 450 -10.81 8.62 4.14
C GLU A 450 -10.41 10.03 4.63
N SER A 451 -9.16 10.14 5.07
CA SER A 451 -8.44 11.36 5.39
C SER A 451 -7.12 11.40 4.62
N ALA A 452 -6.56 12.60 4.46
CA ALA A 452 -5.25 12.78 3.85
C ALA A 452 -4.08 12.47 4.80
N VAL A 453 -4.32 12.02 6.04
CA VAL A 453 -3.31 11.98 7.10
C VAL A 453 -3.26 10.59 7.74
N PHE A 454 -2.07 10.04 7.80
CA PHE A 454 -1.77 8.72 8.35
C PHE A 454 -0.76 8.84 9.47
N LYS A 455 -0.87 7.95 10.46
CA LYS A 455 0.24 7.69 11.37
C LYS A 455 1.28 6.82 10.65
N MET A 456 2.57 7.05 10.86
CA MET A 456 3.64 6.25 10.26
C MET A 456 3.79 4.90 10.99
N ASP A 457 2.89 3.97 10.72
CA ASP A 457 2.84 2.64 11.33
C ASP A 457 2.42 1.54 10.34
N PHE A 458 2.15 0.33 10.83
CA PHE A 458 1.79 -0.81 9.99
C PHE A 458 0.47 -0.62 9.23
N ASP A 459 -0.46 0.20 9.73
CA ASP A 459 -1.70 0.49 9.00
C ASP A 459 -1.42 1.35 7.77
N PHE A 460 -0.52 2.33 7.90
CA PHE A 460 -0.02 3.10 6.74
C PHE A 460 0.76 2.23 5.76
N ARG A 461 1.59 1.30 6.26
CA ARG A 461 2.30 0.34 5.42
C ARG A 461 1.31 -0.48 4.58
N ASP A 462 0.30 -1.05 5.22
CA ASP A 462 -0.70 -1.87 4.55
C ASP A 462 -1.50 -1.05 3.53
N PHE A 463 -1.92 0.16 3.91
CA PHE A 463 -2.57 1.10 3.00
C PHE A 463 -1.71 1.37 1.76
N LEU A 464 -0.45 1.77 1.94
CA LEU A 464 0.40 2.21 0.83
C LEU A 464 0.76 1.06 -0.10
N LEU A 465 1.08 -0.13 0.42
CA LEU A 465 1.38 -1.31 -0.41
C LEU A 465 0.14 -1.81 -1.18
N GLN A 466 -1.04 -1.81 -0.55
CA GLN A 466 -2.30 -2.11 -1.24
C GLN A 466 -2.58 -1.08 -2.34
N LYS A 467 -2.40 0.22 -2.03
CA LYS A 467 -2.62 1.31 -2.96
C LYS A 467 -1.71 1.21 -4.19
N ILE A 468 -0.43 0.87 -3.99
CA ILE A 468 0.55 0.63 -5.05
C ILE A 468 0.12 -0.54 -5.96
N ILE A 469 -0.20 -1.69 -5.39
CA ILE A 469 -0.58 -2.87 -6.19
C ILE A 469 -1.87 -2.59 -6.98
N ASN A 470 -2.87 -1.99 -6.35
CA ASN A 470 -4.14 -1.67 -6.99
C ASN A 470 -3.99 -0.57 -8.05
N ALA A 471 -3.09 0.40 -7.82
CA ALA A 471 -2.74 1.41 -8.81
C ALA A 471 -2.19 0.78 -10.08
N GLU A 472 -1.20 -0.10 -9.97
CA GLU A 472 -0.60 -0.78 -11.14
C GLU A 472 -1.62 -1.68 -11.84
N ARG A 473 -2.38 -2.50 -11.09
CA ARG A 473 -3.44 -3.36 -11.66
C ARG A 473 -4.50 -2.56 -12.42
N THR A 474 -4.81 -1.36 -11.95
CA THR A 474 -5.77 -0.46 -12.61
C THR A 474 -5.16 0.18 -13.84
N ALA A 475 -3.91 0.63 -13.75
CA ALA A 475 -3.19 1.21 -14.88
C ALA A 475 -3.02 0.22 -16.04
N MET A 476 -2.83 -1.08 -15.77
CA MET A 476 -2.78 -2.11 -16.82
C MET A 476 -4.05 -2.20 -17.68
N LYS A 477 -5.18 -1.63 -17.22
CA LYS A 477 -6.44 -1.54 -17.97
C LYS A 477 -6.51 -0.32 -18.91
N ASN A 478 -5.56 0.63 -18.80
CA ASN A 478 -5.53 1.82 -19.66
C ASN A 478 -4.98 1.55 -21.06
N PRO A 479 -5.38 2.33 -22.09
CA PRO A 479 -5.05 2.04 -23.48
C PRO A 479 -3.57 1.75 -23.80
N PRO A 480 -2.57 2.48 -23.25
CA PRO A 480 -1.16 2.19 -23.53
C PRO A 480 -0.73 0.77 -23.12
N PHE A 481 -1.24 0.26 -22.00
CA PHE A 481 -0.88 -1.06 -21.48
C PHE A 481 -1.86 -2.15 -21.92
N LYS A 482 -3.15 -1.81 -21.99
CA LYS A 482 -4.23 -2.70 -22.41
C LYS A 482 -3.97 -3.26 -23.80
N THR A 483 -3.56 -2.42 -24.76
CA THR A 483 -3.27 -2.88 -26.14
C THR A 483 -2.17 -3.94 -26.17
N ASN A 484 -1.12 -3.79 -25.38
CA ASN A 484 -0.03 -4.77 -25.29
C ASN A 484 -0.50 -6.08 -24.64
N ALA A 485 -1.32 -5.99 -23.59
CA ALA A 485 -1.93 -7.16 -22.96
C ALA A 485 -2.89 -7.89 -23.92
N GLU A 486 -3.68 -7.16 -24.70
CA GLU A 486 -4.57 -7.70 -25.72
C GLU A 486 -3.80 -8.43 -26.82
N ASN A 487 -2.73 -7.83 -27.34
CA ASN A 487 -1.84 -8.45 -28.32
C ASN A 487 -1.16 -9.72 -27.77
N THR A 488 -0.74 -9.69 -26.50
CA THR A 488 -0.12 -10.86 -25.85
C THR A 488 -1.11 -12.01 -25.74
N ARG A 489 -2.34 -11.76 -25.26
CA ARG A 489 -3.39 -12.78 -25.18
C ARG A 489 -3.76 -13.34 -26.55
N LYS A 490 -3.89 -12.46 -27.55
CA LYS A 490 -4.12 -12.85 -28.94
C LYS A 490 -3.03 -13.80 -29.43
N GLN A 491 -1.77 -13.44 -29.21
CA GLN A 491 -0.63 -14.24 -29.65
C GLN A 491 -0.57 -15.60 -28.94
N GLN A 492 -0.89 -15.67 -27.64
CA GLN A 492 -0.99 -16.93 -26.91
C GLN A 492 -2.01 -17.88 -27.57
N ILE A 493 -3.19 -17.37 -27.93
CA ILE A 493 -4.24 -18.15 -28.59
C ILE A 493 -3.83 -18.57 -30.01
N VAL A 494 -3.21 -17.66 -30.78
CA VAL A 494 -2.73 -17.94 -32.14
C VAL A 494 -1.61 -18.98 -32.14
N CYS A 495 -0.67 -18.92 -31.19
CA CYS A 495 0.39 -19.91 -31.06
C CYS A 495 -0.18 -21.30 -30.76
N LEU A 496 -1.07 -21.41 -29.76
CA LEU A 496 -1.77 -22.67 -29.48
C LEU A 496 -2.54 -23.16 -30.71
N ALA A 497 -3.22 -22.26 -31.42
CA ALA A 497 -3.95 -22.59 -32.64
C ALA A 497 -3.05 -23.09 -33.79
N ALA A 498 -1.78 -22.71 -33.83
CA ALA A 498 -0.83 -23.16 -34.84
C ALA A 498 -0.30 -24.58 -34.56
N GLU A 499 -0.32 -25.00 -33.29
CA GLU A 499 0.07 -26.35 -32.85
C GLU A 499 -1.06 -27.39 -33.02
N LEU A 500 -2.29 -26.94 -33.32
CA LEU A 500 -3.51 -27.75 -33.47
C LEU A 500 -4.00 -27.85 -34.92
#